data_AF-Q0VLR5-F1
#
_entry.id   AF-Q0VLR5-F1
#
_cell.length_a   1.000
_cell.length_b   1.000
_cell.length_c   1.000
_cell.angle_alpha   90.00
_cell.angle_beta   90.00
_cell.angle_gamma   90.00
#
_symmetry.space_group_name_H-M   'P 1'
#
loop_
_entity.id
_entity.type
_entity.pdbx_description
1 polymer ?
#
loop_
_entity_poly.entity_id
_entity_poly.type
_entity_poly.pdbx_seq_one_letter_code
_entity_poly.pdbx_strand_id
1 'polypeptide(L)'
;MKQYAVPFAALCFSGLALLGCSDNDNNQPSSAGSDSNSTDGIAGVWQSDQQVLVLEANGDLYLPADTNLQGLRWEQQEDNFTFHYLDNREKKVTEATASGQQQDDLLTLTPTTSSPSNLKEANSENTNENTEESGSDIDEETDNASSSPLFSGDYQRANLAVAHISGTATRPQNSELPDNAVLTVALLDNQINTSDPTAQLISKRLIRLDEDKTDEPFRLYYLPEDLKTDHEYQIISQIVADGGLFYQSDAVTLKGNKQGFADIILPLNEVMTDSETLRGAITRGKPGQHRDIFTLCNSDQQLLIRGPQSGDLLSAYDNAIRYPQQPRVAIVSGLVRKVPGQQANSTETALIVESFELETGMDNCQLPTAELINTRWQLTHLGEDRIILGNSAHVPTLTFNAEGNVKGHGSCNSLSGNYLLDDHQLALSDLATTRKACSTSVIEDLFFKAIKASDHFRIDGEWLTLFDEKDEPLASFQTVYL
;
A
#
# COMPACT_ATOMS: atom_id res chain seq x y z
N MET A 1 -14.00 42.11 -30.06
CA MET A 1 -15.23 41.94 -30.87
C MET A 1 -15.75 40.53 -30.57
N LYS A 2 -16.92 40.27 -30.02
CA LYS A 2 -18.16 41.04 -29.85
C LYS A 2 -18.71 40.81 -28.44
N GLN A 3 -19.19 41.90 -27.84
CA GLN A 3 -20.11 41.94 -26.70
C GLN A 3 -21.47 41.36 -27.11
N TYR A 4 -22.22 40.83 -26.15
CA TYR A 4 -23.66 41.08 -26.09
C TYR A 4 -24.10 41.33 -24.65
N ALA A 5 -24.88 42.40 -24.53
CA ALA A 5 -25.36 43.01 -23.31
C ALA A 5 -26.70 42.40 -22.84
N VAL A 6 -26.93 42.63 -21.55
CA VAL A 6 -28.15 42.41 -20.74
C VAL A 6 -29.37 43.15 -21.33
N PRO A 7 -30.60 42.77 -20.92
CA PRO A 7 -31.38 43.82 -20.25
C PRO A 7 -32.10 43.36 -18.97
N PHE A 8 -32.10 44.31 -18.04
CA PHE A 8 -32.90 44.47 -16.84
C PHE A 8 -34.40 44.50 -17.17
N ALA A 9 -35.23 43.95 -16.28
CA ALA A 9 -36.60 44.41 -16.07
C ALA A 9 -36.92 44.39 -14.56
N ALA A 10 -37.16 45.58 -14.02
CA ALA A 10 -37.66 45.82 -12.67
C ALA A 10 -39.20 45.85 -12.67
N LEU A 11 -39.83 45.53 -11.53
CA LEU A 11 -40.98 46.28 -11.00
C LEU A 11 -41.33 45.87 -9.57
N CYS A 12 -41.47 46.89 -8.73
CA CYS A 12 -41.82 46.88 -7.31
C CYS A 12 -43.30 46.51 -7.04
N PHE A 13 -43.65 46.13 -5.81
CA PHE A 13 -44.56 46.90 -4.95
C PHE A 13 -44.51 46.42 -3.48
N SER A 14 -44.63 47.43 -2.61
CA SER A 14 -44.59 47.58 -1.15
C SER A 14 -45.48 46.69 -0.26
N GLY A 15 -45.11 46.56 1.03
CA GLY A 15 -46.09 46.64 2.13
C GLY A 15 -45.77 45.98 3.48
N LEU A 16 -45.45 46.81 4.49
CA LEU A 16 -45.74 46.71 5.94
C LEU A 16 -45.07 45.67 6.89
N ALA A 17 -44.29 46.27 7.81
CA ALA A 17 -44.38 46.24 9.29
C ALA A 17 -44.21 44.94 10.12
N LEU A 18 -43.10 44.95 10.88
CA LEU A 18 -42.91 44.58 12.30
C LEU A 18 -43.87 43.56 12.95
N LEU A 19 -43.31 42.44 13.43
CA LEU A 19 -43.42 41.94 14.81
C LEU A 19 -42.36 40.85 15.01
N GLY A 20 -41.65 40.91 16.13
CA GLY A 20 -40.59 39.97 16.46
C GLY A 20 -41.12 38.59 16.81
N CYS A 21 -40.36 37.57 16.42
CA CYS A 21 -40.28 36.30 17.11
C CYS A 21 -38.80 35.89 17.13
N SER A 22 -38.33 35.65 18.35
CA SER A 22 -37.10 34.93 18.65
C SER A 22 -37.25 33.51 18.11
N ASP A 23 -36.73 33.22 16.92
CA ASP A 23 -36.52 31.84 16.47
C ASP A 23 -35.10 31.43 16.83
N ASN A 24 -35.03 30.71 17.94
CA ASN A 24 -33.88 29.96 18.37
C ASN A 24 -33.79 28.76 17.41
N ASP A 25 -33.11 28.92 16.28
CA ASP A 25 -32.81 27.85 15.32
C ASP A 25 -31.85 26.85 15.95
N ASN A 26 -32.38 26.00 16.83
CA ASN A 26 -31.71 24.77 17.27
C ASN A 26 -31.66 23.79 16.09
N ASN A 27 -30.73 24.01 15.17
CA ASN A 27 -30.23 23.03 14.20
C ASN A 27 -29.35 21.99 14.92
N GLN A 28 -29.91 21.27 15.89
CA GLN A 28 -29.24 20.09 16.42
C GLN A 28 -29.68 18.86 15.60
N PRO A 29 -28.75 18.12 14.98
CA PRO A 29 -29.07 16.84 14.35
C PRO A 29 -29.65 15.88 15.40
N SER A 30 -30.50 14.95 14.95
CA SER A 30 -31.09 13.94 15.82
C SER A 30 -30.03 13.16 16.59
N SER A 31 -30.32 12.95 17.87
CA SER A 31 -29.64 11.98 18.73
C SER A 31 -29.46 10.65 18.01
N ALA A 32 -28.32 9.99 18.25
CA ALA A 32 -28.25 8.56 18.02
C ALA A 32 -29.45 7.92 18.73
N GLY A 33 -30.40 7.42 17.94
CA GLY A 33 -31.42 6.53 18.44
C GLY A 33 -30.67 5.34 19.00
N SER A 34 -30.47 5.33 20.33
CA SER A 34 -30.48 4.07 21.03
C SER A 34 -31.77 3.39 20.60
N ASP A 35 -31.74 2.09 20.35
CA ASP A 35 -32.93 1.31 20.63
C ASP A 35 -33.46 1.82 21.97
N SER A 36 -34.66 2.41 21.97
CA SER A 36 -35.23 3.12 23.13
C SER A 36 -35.63 2.14 24.25
N ASN A 37 -34.95 1.00 24.31
CA ASN A 37 -35.13 -0.11 25.24
C ASN A 37 -33.83 -0.54 25.94
N SER A 38 -32.66 0.04 25.66
CA SER A 38 -31.45 -0.23 26.46
C SER A 38 -31.32 0.79 27.59
N THR A 39 -32.24 0.72 28.56
CA THR A 39 -32.05 1.38 29.86
C THR A 39 -31.21 0.55 30.83
N ASP A 40 -30.81 -0.67 30.43
CA ASP A 40 -29.99 -1.59 31.23
C ASP A 40 -28.95 -2.28 30.32
N GLY A 41 -27.78 -1.66 30.09
CA GLY A 41 -26.67 -2.32 29.37
C GLY A 41 -25.45 -1.45 29.05
N ILE A 42 -24.35 -2.11 28.69
CA ILE A 42 -23.05 -1.48 28.35
C ILE A 42 -23.02 -0.97 26.90
N ALA A 43 -23.91 -1.45 26.03
CA ALA A 43 -24.07 -0.85 24.70
C ALA A 43 -24.52 0.62 24.81
N GLY A 44 -24.04 1.47 23.91
CA GLY A 44 -24.35 2.89 23.87
C GLY A 44 -23.14 3.76 23.60
N VAL A 45 -23.33 5.07 23.81
CA VAL A 45 -22.29 6.09 23.62
C VAL A 45 -21.75 6.49 24.97
N TRP A 46 -20.44 6.39 25.11
CA TRP A 46 -19.68 6.63 26.33
C TRP A 46 -18.60 7.66 26.04
N GLN A 47 -18.54 8.71 26.84
CA GLN A 47 -17.64 9.83 26.62
C GLN A 47 -16.73 10.03 27.82
N SER A 48 -15.44 10.17 27.56
CA SER A 48 -14.44 10.68 28.49
C SER A 48 -13.88 12.00 27.95
N ASP A 49 -12.95 12.61 28.69
CA ASP A 49 -12.23 13.81 28.24
C ASP A 49 -11.36 13.56 27.00
N GLN A 50 -11.01 12.29 26.73
CA GLN A 50 -10.06 11.92 25.68
C GLN A 50 -10.72 11.22 24.50
N GLN A 51 -11.86 10.53 24.70
CA GLN A 51 -12.44 9.65 23.70
C GLN A 51 -13.97 9.65 23.74
N VAL A 52 -14.57 9.42 22.57
CA VAL A 52 -15.97 9.03 22.46
C VAL A 52 -16.00 7.60 21.95
N LEU A 53 -16.57 6.71 22.76
CA LEU A 53 -16.67 5.28 22.52
C LEU A 53 -18.11 4.94 22.17
N VAL A 54 -18.33 4.38 20.98
CA VAL A 54 -19.66 3.86 20.61
C VAL A 54 -19.58 2.33 20.57
N LEU A 55 -20.34 1.70 21.46
CA LEU A 55 -20.44 0.25 21.60
C LEU A 55 -21.82 -0.20 21.11
N GLU A 56 -21.88 -0.82 19.94
CA GLU A 56 -23.13 -1.39 19.43
C GLU A 56 -23.36 -2.79 19.98
N ALA A 57 -24.64 -3.16 20.19
CA ALA A 57 -25.01 -4.46 20.71
C ALA A 57 -24.63 -5.64 19.79
N ASN A 58 -24.36 -5.37 18.51
CA ASN A 58 -23.88 -6.37 17.55
C ASN A 58 -22.36 -6.62 17.63
N GLY A 59 -21.64 -5.93 18.52
CA GLY A 59 -20.19 -6.02 18.69
C GLY A 59 -19.40 -5.02 17.85
N ASP A 60 -20.03 -4.12 17.09
CA ASP A 60 -19.31 -3.07 16.36
C ASP A 60 -18.79 -1.98 17.31
N LEU A 61 -17.53 -1.59 17.11
CA LEU A 61 -16.85 -0.53 17.85
C LEU A 61 -16.63 0.70 16.97
N TYR A 62 -16.89 1.90 17.48
CA TYR A 62 -16.57 3.14 16.78
C TYR A 62 -15.85 4.13 17.69
N LEU A 63 -14.92 4.87 17.08
CA LEU A 63 -14.10 5.92 17.70
C LEU A 63 -14.26 7.22 16.90
N PRO A 64 -15.46 7.83 16.86
CA PRO A 64 -15.75 8.95 15.95
C PRO A 64 -14.93 10.22 16.24
N ALA A 65 -14.35 10.34 17.43
CA ALA A 65 -13.52 11.49 17.81
C ALA A 65 -12.02 11.32 17.47
N ASP A 66 -11.59 10.17 16.94
CA ASP A 66 -10.18 9.89 16.64
C ASP A 66 -10.00 9.63 15.14
N THR A 67 -9.16 10.43 14.48
CA THR A 67 -8.86 10.30 13.05
C THR A 67 -7.71 9.32 12.76
N ASN A 68 -6.90 8.99 13.77
CA ASN A 68 -5.78 8.06 13.67
C ASN A 68 -6.19 6.64 14.03
N LEU A 69 -7.22 6.47 14.86
CA LEU A 69 -7.72 5.17 15.28
C LEU A 69 -9.09 4.90 14.67
N GLN A 70 -9.29 3.69 14.17
CA GLN A 70 -10.59 3.25 13.67
C GLN A 70 -11.06 2.02 14.42
N GLY A 71 -12.18 2.16 15.12
CA GLY A 71 -12.84 1.03 15.79
C GLY A 71 -13.29 -0.03 14.78
N LEU A 72 -13.12 -1.30 15.14
CA LEU A 72 -13.53 -2.44 14.31
C LEU A 72 -14.56 -3.31 15.04
N ARG A 73 -14.20 -3.82 16.23
CA ARG A 73 -15.03 -4.76 16.99
C ARG A 73 -14.73 -4.65 18.48
N TRP A 74 -15.73 -4.89 19.30
CA TRP A 74 -15.57 -5.08 20.74
C TRP A 74 -16.25 -6.38 21.18
N GLU A 75 -15.70 -6.97 22.25
CA GLU A 75 -16.24 -8.16 22.89
C GLU A 75 -16.18 -7.99 24.40
N GLN A 76 -17.11 -8.63 25.11
CA GLN A 76 -17.12 -8.66 26.56
C GLN A 76 -17.31 -10.09 27.06
N GLN A 77 -16.44 -10.50 27.97
CA GLN A 77 -16.55 -11.74 28.72
C GLN A 77 -16.46 -11.42 30.21
N GLU A 78 -17.58 -11.56 30.92
CA GLU A 78 -17.72 -11.13 32.31
C GLU A 78 -17.36 -9.64 32.46
N ASP A 79 -16.36 -9.31 33.25
CA ASP A 79 -15.87 -7.93 33.43
C ASP A 79 -14.75 -7.57 32.45
N ASN A 80 -14.29 -8.47 31.59
CA ASN A 80 -13.18 -8.22 30.67
C ASN A 80 -13.69 -7.80 29.28
N PHE A 81 -13.14 -6.70 28.76
CA PHE A 81 -13.43 -6.14 27.45
C PHE A 81 -12.23 -6.31 26.55
N THR A 82 -12.50 -6.68 25.30
CA THR A 82 -11.51 -6.73 24.22
C THR A 82 -11.93 -5.78 23.12
N PHE A 83 -11.05 -4.85 22.75
CA PHE A 83 -11.27 -3.87 21.70
C PHE A 83 -10.29 -4.09 20.55
N HIS A 84 -10.81 -4.29 19.35
CA HIS A 84 -10.04 -4.36 18.11
C HIS A 84 -10.18 -3.06 17.34
N TYR A 85 -9.06 -2.44 17.00
CA TYR A 85 -9.02 -1.18 16.25
C TYR A 85 -7.84 -1.15 15.28
N LEU A 86 -7.98 -0.40 14.20
CA LEU A 86 -6.90 -0.12 13.26
C LEU A 86 -6.18 1.17 13.68
N ASP A 87 -4.86 1.09 13.93
CA ASP A 87 -4.02 2.29 14.06
C ASP A 87 -3.48 2.67 12.67
N ASN A 88 -3.93 3.82 12.16
CA ASN A 88 -3.55 4.30 10.83
C ASN A 88 -2.07 4.74 10.75
N ARG A 89 -1.44 5.06 11.90
CA ARG A 89 -0.03 5.46 11.97
C ARG A 89 0.88 4.24 11.83
N GLU A 90 0.48 3.14 12.46
CA GLU A 90 1.21 1.86 12.41
C GLU A 90 0.74 0.95 11.26
N LYS A 91 -0.40 1.26 10.65
CA LYS A 91 -1.08 0.45 9.62
C LYS A 91 -1.32 -0.99 10.06
N LYS A 92 -1.76 -1.15 11.30
CA LYS A 92 -1.93 -2.46 11.92
C LYS A 92 -3.21 -2.51 12.74
N VAL A 93 -3.87 -3.67 12.71
CA VAL A 93 -4.94 -4.00 13.66
C VAL A 93 -4.31 -4.33 15.00
N THR A 94 -4.71 -3.59 16.02
CA THR A 94 -4.25 -3.72 17.40
C THR A 94 -5.41 -4.16 18.29
N GLU A 95 -5.06 -4.92 19.33
CA GLU A 95 -5.98 -5.38 20.37
C GLU A 95 -5.62 -4.67 21.67
N ALA A 96 -6.64 -4.15 22.36
CA ALA A 96 -6.52 -3.65 23.72
C ALA A 96 -7.52 -4.37 24.62
N THR A 97 -7.10 -4.68 25.85
CA THR A 97 -7.96 -5.31 26.85
C THR A 97 -8.10 -4.41 28.08
N ALA A 98 -9.29 -4.39 28.66
CA ALA A 98 -9.57 -3.66 29.89
C ALA A 98 -10.60 -4.42 30.74
N SER A 99 -10.45 -4.42 32.06
CA SER A 99 -11.54 -4.79 32.96
C SER A 99 -12.48 -3.59 33.15
N GLY A 100 -13.78 -3.78 32.98
CA GLY A 100 -14.78 -2.72 33.05
C GLY A 100 -15.87 -3.00 34.08
N GLN A 101 -16.29 -1.96 34.78
CA GLN A 101 -17.45 -2.00 35.68
C GLN A 101 -18.42 -0.87 35.30
N GLN A 102 -19.69 -1.22 35.10
CA GLN A 102 -20.75 -0.24 34.87
C GLN A 102 -21.57 -0.04 36.15
N GLN A 103 -21.72 1.21 36.58
CA GLN A 103 -22.69 1.63 37.59
C GLN A 103 -23.55 2.77 37.02
N ASP A 104 -24.83 2.51 36.79
CA ASP A 104 -25.76 3.44 36.14
C ASP A 104 -25.22 3.96 34.80
N ASP A 105 -24.93 5.26 34.71
CA ASP A 105 -24.40 5.94 33.53
C ASP A 105 -22.87 6.15 33.58
N LEU A 106 -22.17 5.47 34.50
CA LEU A 106 -20.71 5.51 34.61
C LEU A 106 -20.12 4.13 34.26
N LEU A 107 -19.22 4.12 33.27
CA LEU A 107 -18.41 2.95 32.90
C LEU A 107 -16.95 3.24 33.23
N THR A 108 -16.38 2.50 34.17
CA THR A 108 -14.96 2.61 34.53
C THR A 108 -14.19 1.48 33.87
N LEU A 109 -13.22 1.82 33.01
CA LEU A 109 -12.32 0.86 32.35
C LEU A 109 -10.92 0.92 32.96
N THR A 110 -10.39 -0.23 33.35
CA THR A 110 -9.03 -0.39 33.90
C THR A 110 -8.21 -1.29 32.97
N PRO A 111 -7.05 -0.85 32.47
CA PRO A 111 -6.23 -1.65 31.56
C PRO A 111 -5.83 -2.98 32.18
N THR A 112 -6.06 -4.07 31.46
CA THR A 112 -5.52 -5.38 31.80
C THR A 112 -4.18 -5.50 31.07
N THR A 113 -3.06 -5.43 31.80
CA THR A 113 -1.73 -5.55 31.19
C THR A 113 -1.52 -6.96 30.64
N SER A 114 -1.78 -7.16 29.34
CA SER A 114 -1.33 -8.34 28.62
C SER A 114 0.03 -8.04 27.97
N SER A 115 1.10 -8.53 28.59
CA SER A 115 2.43 -8.57 27.98
C SER A 115 2.41 -9.48 26.75
N PRO A 116 3.01 -9.13 25.60
CA PRO A 116 3.07 -10.05 24.47
C PRO A 116 4.16 -11.10 24.73
N SER A 117 3.74 -12.29 25.15
CA SER A 117 4.58 -13.49 25.21
C SER A 117 4.55 -14.23 23.87
N ASN A 118 5.72 -14.37 23.23
CA ASN A 118 6.10 -15.63 22.58
C ASN A 118 7.61 -15.77 22.36
N LEU A 119 8.22 -16.56 23.26
CA LEU A 119 9.19 -17.64 23.07
C LEU A 119 10.49 -17.40 22.25
N LYS A 120 11.62 -17.50 22.96
CA LYS A 120 12.60 -18.58 22.75
C LYS A 120 13.50 -18.77 23.98
N GLU A 121 13.35 -19.92 24.63
CA GLU A 121 14.38 -20.51 25.49
C GLU A 121 15.61 -20.87 24.65
N ALA A 122 16.79 -20.48 25.10
CA ALA A 122 18.01 -21.28 24.98
C ALA A 122 19.04 -20.80 26.01
N ASN A 123 19.36 -21.71 26.93
CA ASN A 123 20.50 -21.77 27.85
C ASN A 123 21.71 -20.86 27.57
N SER A 124 22.23 -20.23 28.62
CA SER A 124 23.54 -20.61 29.16
C SER A 124 23.76 -19.99 30.55
N GLU A 125 24.15 -20.86 31.48
CA GLU A 125 24.90 -20.55 32.70
C GLU A 125 26.06 -19.59 32.38
N ASN A 126 26.37 -18.61 33.23
CA ASN A 126 27.28 -18.79 34.37
C ASN A 126 27.81 -17.43 34.90
N THR A 127 28.05 -17.40 36.22
CA THR A 127 29.08 -16.63 36.97
C THR A 127 29.01 -15.10 37.15
N ASN A 128 28.80 -14.76 38.43
CA ASN A 128 29.63 -13.94 39.33
C ASN A 128 29.72 -12.39 39.27
N GLU A 129 29.50 -11.86 40.48
CA GLU A 129 30.26 -10.83 41.21
C GLU A 129 30.01 -9.32 40.93
N ASN A 130 29.43 -8.70 41.97
CA ASN A 130 29.85 -7.45 42.63
C ASN A 130 30.57 -6.40 41.79
N THR A 131 30.00 -5.20 41.69
CA THR A 131 30.66 -3.99 42.23
C THR A 131 29.64 -2.88 42.50
N GLU A 132 29.79 -2.24 43.67
CA GLU A 132 29.14 -1.01 44.07
C GLU A 132 29.76 0.22 43.40
N GLU A 133 29.01 1.32 43.51
CA GLU A 133 29.42 2.73 43.64
C GLU A 133 29.47 3.68 42.43
N SER A 134 28.70 4.76 42.64
CA SER A 134 29.02 6.17 42.38
C SER A 134 28.73 6.76 41.00
N GLY A 135 27.58 7.43 40.93
CA GLY A 135 27.52 8.89 40.81
C GLY A 135 27.67 9.49 39.42
N SER A 136 26.60 10.10 38.92
CA SER A 136 26.63 11.46 38.36
C SER A 136 25.22 11.93 38.03
N ASP A 137 24.91 13.14 38.50
CA ASP A 137 23.78 13.94 38.09
C ASP A 137 23.79 14.14 36.57
N ILE A 138 22.70 13.73 35.91
CA ILE A 138 22.27 14.34 34.65
C ILE A 138 20.76 14.55 34.80
N ASP A 139 20.39 15.83 34.85
CA ASP A 139 19.03 16.31 34.64
C ASP A 139 18.55 15.81 33.26
N GLU A 140 17.78 14.74 33.24
CA GLU A 140 16.89 14.45 32.12
C GLU A 140 15.48 14.91 32.51
N GLU A 141 15.15 16.13 32.10
CA GLU A 141 13.79 16.49 31.70
C GLU A 141 13.32 15.45 30.67
N THR A 142 12.77 14.36 31.18
CA THR A 142 11.94 13.47 30.39
C THR A 142 10.54 14.06 30.42
N ASP A 143 10.21 14.78 29.35
CA ASP A 143 8.84 14.94 28.85
C ASP A 143 8.28 13.56 28.50
N ASN A 144 8.09 12.71 29.51
CA ASN A 144 7.18 11.57 29.45
C ASN A 144 5.80 12.11 29.79
N ALA A 145 5.19 12.80 28.82
CA ALA A 145 3.74 12.84 28.74
C ALA A 145 3.29 11.39 28.50
N SER A 146 3.18 10.63 29.59
CA SER A 146 2.56 9.32 29.65
C SER A 146 1.13 9.50 29.13
N SER A 147 0.93 9.28 27.82
CA SER A 147 -0.40 9.18 27.26
C SER A 147 -1.12 8.08 28.03
N SER A 148 -2.22 8.42 28.69
CA SER A 148 -3.06 7.44 29.36
C SER A 148 -3.32 6.27 28.40
N PRO A 149 -3.28 5.02 28.88
CA PRO A 149 -3.56 3.87 28.02
C PRO A 149 -4.94 4.04 27.37
N LEU A 150 -5.04 3.74 26.07
CA LEU A 150 -6.30 3.77 25.34
C LEU A 150 -7.33 2.87 26.05
N PHE A 151 -8.63 3.24 25.98
CA PHE A 151 -9.72 2.51 26.65
C PHE A 151 -9.55 2.39 28.17
N SER A 152 -9.06 3.45 28.82
CA SER A 152 -8.95 3.52 30.28
C SER A 152 -9.65 4.74 30.85
N GLY A 153 -9.96 4.67 32.15
CA GLY A 153 -10.59 5.75 32.90
C GLY A 153 -12.11 5.65 32.94
N ASP A 154 -12.72 6.74 33.39
CA ASP A 154 -14.16 6.87 33.58
C ASP A 154 -14.82 7.45 32.33
N TYR A 155 -15.87 6.77 31.86
CA TYR A 155 -16.71 7.21 30.76
C TYR A 155 -18.13 7.43 31.24
N GLN A 156 -18.67 8.61 30.92
CA GLN A 156 -20.05 8.95 31.20
C GLN A 156 -20.93 8.63 29.99
N ARG A 157 -22.13 8.10 30.22
CA ARG A 157 -23.10 7.88 29.14
C ARG A 157 -23.48 9.21 28.48
N ALA A 158 -23.31 9.30 27.16
CA ALA A 158 -23.44 10.53 26.38
C ALA A 158 -24.09 10.26 25.01
N ASN A 159 -25.32 9.74 25.00
CA ASN A 159 -26.05 9.38 23.77
C ASN A 159 -26.26 10.52 22.76
N LEU A 160 -26.06 11.78 23.18
CA LEU A 160 -26.16 12.97 22.33
C LEU A 160 -24.80 13.47 21.80
N ALA A 161 -23.68 12.86 22.23
CA ALA A 161 -22.34 13.27 21.80
C ALA A 161 -22.05 12.95 20.32
N VAL A 162 -22.78 11.98 19.76
CA VAL A 162 -22.63 11.54 18.37
C VAL A 162 -23.98 11.56 17.65
N ALA A 163 -23.94 11.80 16.36
CA ALA A 163 -25.03 11.50 15.44
C ALA A 163 -24.57 10.43 14.44
N HIS A 164 -25.51 9.87 13.68
CA HIS A 164 -25.17 8.84 12.70
C HIS A 164 -25.94 9.00 11.38
N ILE A 165 -25.37 8.38 10.35
CA ILE A 165 -26.01 8.14 9.05
C ILE A 165 -26.14 6.63 8.89
N SER A 166 -27.34 6.17 8.59
CA SER A 166 -27.62 4.77 8.29
C SER A 166 -27.88 4.58 6.80
N GLY A 167 -27.58 3.40 6.30
CA GLY A 167 -27.79 3.11 4.89
C GLY A 167 -27.38 1.71 4.50
N THR A 168 -27.38 1.46 3.19
CA THR A 168 -26.97 0.19 2.59
C THR A 168 -26.14 0.46 1.35
N ALA A 169 -24.96 -0.15 1.27
CA ALA A 169 -24.17 -0.20 0.06
C ALA A 169 -24.56 -1.47 -0.72
N THR A 170 -24.95 -1.32 -1.98
CA THR A 170 -25.47 -2.43 -2.79
C THR A 170 -24.53 -2.73 -3.95
N ARG A 171 -23.98 -3.94 -3.97
CA ARG A 171 -23.07 -4.46 -5.00
C ARG A 171 -23.85 -5.22 -6.09
N PRO A 172 -23.35 -5.29 -7.35
CA PRO A 172 -23.96 -6.12 -8.40
C PRO A 172 -24.02 -7.61 -8.01
N GLN A 173 -25.06 -8.33 -8.44
CA GLN A 173 -25.32 -9.72 -8.02
C GLN A 173 -24.23 -10.74 -8.41
N ASN A 174 -23.40 -10.45 -9.42
CA ASN A 174 -22.34 -11.34 -9.92
C ASN A 174 -20.94 -10.72 -9.74
N SER A 175 -20.78 -9.85 -8.74
CA SER A 175 -19.51 -9.22 -8.43
C SER A 175 -18.51 -10.21 -7.86
N GLU A 176 -17.32 -10.29 -8.44
CA GLU A 176 -16.18 -10.96 -7.82
C GLU A 176 -15.44 -9.98 -6.88
N LEU A 177 -14.97 -10.49 -5.74
CA LEU A 177 -14.21 -9.73 -4.75
C LEU A 177 -12.98 -10.51 -4.29
N PRO A 178 -11.83 -9.83 -4.09
CA PRO A 178 -10.71 -10.41 -3.36
C PRO A 178 -11.07 -10.73 -1.89
N ASP A 179 -10.47 -11.79 -1.33
CA ASP A 179 -10.70 -12.25 0.06
C ASP A 179 -10.48 -11.17 1.14
N ASN A 180 -9.65 -10.16 0.85
CA ASN A 180 -9.30 -9.06 1.74
C ASN A 180 -10.01 -7.74 1.39
N ALA A 181 -11.02 -7.78 0.51
CA ALA A 181 -11.77 -6.59 0.14
C ALA A 181 -12.50 -6.00 1.35
N VAL A 182 -12.40 -4.69 1.48
CA VAL A 182 -13.09 -3.92 2.51
C VAL A 182 -13.94 -2.85 1.87
N LEU A 183 -15.14 -2.71 2.39
CA LEU A 183 -16.03 -1.60 2.08
C LEU A 183 -15.63 -0.42 2.94
N THR A 184 -15.54 0.75 2.32
CA THR A 184 -15.39 2.01 3.01
C THR A 184 -16.62 2.87 2.78
N VAL A 185 -17.05 3.57 3.82
CA VAL A 185 -18.11 4.57 3.74
C VAL A 185 -17.55 5.85 4.34
N ALA A 186 -17.59 6.94 3.57
CA ALA A 186 -17.00 8.21 3.97
C ALA A 186 -18.01 9.35 3.87
N LEU A 187 -18.07 10.16 4.93
CA LEU A 187 -18.74 11.44 4.97
C LEU A 187 -17.73 12.54 4.65
N LEU A 188 -18.05 13.33 3.62
CA LEU A 188 -17.19 14.35 3.07
C LEU A 188 -17.88 15.72 3.12
N ASP A 189 -17.10 16.75 3.45
CA ASP A 189 -17.43 18.15 3.21
C ASP A 189 -17.23 18.45 1.71
N ASN A 190 -18.28 18.89 1.03
CA ASN A 190 -18.27 19.17 -0.41
C ASN A 190 -17.51 20.48 -0.75
N GLN A 191 -17.02 21.21 0.25
CA GLN A 191 -16.20 22.40 0.02
C GLN A 191 -14.75 22.02 -0.35
N ILE A 192 -14.29 22.51 -1.49
CA ILE A 192 -12.90 22.30 -1.93
C ILE A 192 -11.98 23.18 -1.10
N ASN A 193 -11.31 22.61 -0.11
CA ASN A 193 -10.14 23.24 0.52
C ASN A 193 -8.89 23.00 -0.34
N THR A 194 -8.47 24.01 -1.11
CA THR A 194 -7.30 23.91 -2.00
C THR A 194 -5.96 23.79 -1.27
N SER A 195 -5.95 24.05 0.04
CA SER A 195 -4.73 24.06 0.86
C SER A 195 -4.50 22.74 1.62
N ASP A 196 -5.56 21.96 1.84
CA ASP A 196 -5.51 20.66 2.51
C ASP A 196 -6.63 19.73 1.98
N PRO A 197 -6.29 18.73 1.16
CA PRO A 197 -7.26 17.78 0.62
C PRO A 197 -7.90 16.87 1.70
N THR A 198 -7.23 16.66 2.84
CA THR A 198 -7.75 15.82 3.94
C THR A 198 -8.81 16.55 4.76
N ALA A 199 -8.87 17.87 4.67
CA ALA A 199 -9.87 18.70 5.34
C ALA A 199 -11.32 18.45 4.84
N GLN A 200 -11.50 17.66 3.78
CA GLN A 200 -12.82 17.26 3.32
C GLN A 200 -13.37 16.04 4.09
N LEU A 201 -12.53 15.22 4.72
CA LEU A 201 -13.00 14.02 5.39
C LEU A 201 -13.55 14.35 6.78
N ILE A 202 -14.85 14.13 6.98
CA ILE A 202 -15.51 14.30 8.28
C ILE A 202 -15.46 13.00 9.08
N SER A 203 -15.86 11.89 8.45
CA SER A 203 -15.85 10.58 9.09
C SER A 203 -15.68 9.48 8.06
N LYS A 204 -15.00 8.39 8.44
CA LYS A 204 -14.81 7.22 7.60
C LYS A 204 -15.02 5.95 8.40
N ARG A 205 -15.73 4.99 7.82
CA ARG A 205 -15.85 3.62 8.32
C ARG A 205 -15.23 2.62 7.37
N LEU A 206 -14.52 1.64 7.91
CA LEU A 206 -14.14 0.41 7.23
C LEU A 206 -15.07 -0.72 7.69
N ILE A 207 -15.54 -1.52 6.74
CA ILE A 207 -16.46 -2.63 6.95
C ILE A 207 -15.90 -3.83 6.20
N ARG A 208 -15.77 -4.96 6.90
CA ARG A 208 -15.41 -6.23 6.26
C ARG A 208 -16.61 -6.74 5.48
N LEU A 209 -16.40 -7.08 4.22
CA LEU A 209 -17.45 -7.57 3.33
C LEU A 209 -17.77 -9.03 3.61
N ASP A 210 -19.03 -9.39 3.40
CA ASP A 210 -19.50 -10.77 3.30
C ASP A 210 -19.63 -11.11 1.81
N GLU A 211 -18.84 -12.07 1.33
CA GLU A 211 -18.78 -12.43 -0.10
C GLU A 211 -20.14 -12.91 -0.63
N ASP A 212 -20.94 -13.56 0.23
CA ASP A 212 -22.26 -14.09 -0.10
C ASP A 212 -23.36 -13.01 -0.13
N LYS A 213 -23.07 -11.80 0.38
CA LYS A 213 -24.02 -10.69 0.45
C LYS A 213 -23.71 -9.61 -0.57
N THR A 214 -24.77 -9.13 -1.21
CA THR A 214 -24.72 -8.02 -2.15
C THR A 214 -25.14 -6.71 -1.50
N ASP A 215 -25.97 -6.77 -0.46
CA ASP A 215 -26.40 -5.62 0.33
C ASP A 215 -25.67 -5.57 1.66
N GLU A 216 -24.91 -4.51 1.86
CA GLU A 216 -24.09 -4.30 3.05
C GLU A 216 -24.63 -3.11 3.86
N PRO A 217 -25.37 -3.35 4.95
CA PRO A 217 -25.86 -2.28 5.79
C PRO A 217 -24.69 -1.60 6.51
N PHE A 218 -24.78 -0.28 6.63
CA PHE A 218 -23.79 0.50 7.37
C PHE A 218 -24.44 1.50 8.31
N ARG A 219 -23.69 1.82 9.37
CA ARG A 219 -23.90 2.97 10.23
C ARG A 219 -22.61 3.77 10.31
N LEU A 220 -22.66 5.07 10.06
CA LEU A 220 -21.51 5.97 10.10
C LEU A 220 -21.74 7.01 11.19
N TYR A 221 -20.96 6.94 12.27
CA TYR A 221 -21.00 7.91 13.36
C TYR A 221 -20.11 9.12 13.07
N TYR A 222 -20.54 10.30 13.50
CA TYR A 222 -19.80 11.55 13.39
C TYR A 222 -20.13 12.46 14.58
N LEU A 223 -19.24 13.41 14.90
CA LEU A 223 -19.52 14.42 15.91
C LEU A 223 -20.36 15.54 15.29
N PRO A 224 -21.48 15.94 15.90
CA PRO A 224 -22.33 17.02 15.38
C PRO A 224 -21.59 18.35 15.17
N GLU A 225 -20.55 18.61 15.96
CA GLU A 225 -19.73 19.82 15.90
C GLU A 225 -18.79 19.89 14.68
N ASP A 226 -18.53 18.75 14.03
CA ASP A 226 -17.75 18.70 12.78
C ASP A 226 -18.56 19.23 11.60
N LEU A 227 -19.88 19.33 11.73
CA LEU A 227 -20.77 19.87 10.70
C LEU A 227 -20.95 21.38 10.86
N LYS A 228 -20.83 22.08 9.73
CA LYS A 228 -21.03 23.52 9.57
C LYS A 228 -22.36 23.77 8.88
N THR A 229 -23.08 24.78 9.36
CA THR A 229 -24.46 25.07 8.95
C THR A 229 -24.60 25.60 7.52
N ASP A 230 -23.53 26.14 6.95
CA ASP A 230 -23.46 26.70 5.61
C ASP A 230 -22.76 25.78 4.59
N HIS A 231 -22.42 24.55 4.99
CA HIS A 231 -21.74 23.58 4.14
C HIS A 231 -22.70 22.52 3.59
N GLU A 232 -22.36 21.98 2.42
CA GLU A 232 -23.00 20.80 1.86
C GLU A 232 -22.13 19.58 2.12
N TYR A 233 -22.76 18.46 2.48
CA TYR A 233 -22.07 17.22 2.79
C TYR A 233 -22.44 16.14 1.80
N GLN A 234 -21.48 15.30 1.46
CA GLN A 234 -21.67 14.15 0.58
C GLN A 234 -21.25 12.87 1.29
N ILE A 235 -21.96 11.79 1.00
CA ILE A 235 -21.57 10.45 1.40
C ILE A 235 -21.19 9.63 0.18
N ILE A 236 -20.14 8.85 0.28
CA ILE A 236 -19.65 7.96 -0.77
C ILE A 236 -19.25 6.62 -0.17
N SER A 237 -19.39 5.55 -0.95
CA SER A 237 -18.87 4.23 -0.61
C SER A 237 -17.95 3.69 -1.70
N GLN A 238 -16.92 2.97 -1.26
CA GLN A 238 -15.90 2.38 -2.12
C GLN A 238 -15.52 0.98 -1.61
N ILE A 239 -15.32 0.04 -2.52
CA ILE A 239 -14.69 -1.26 -2.21
C ILE A 239 -13.23 -1.21 -2.64
N VAL A 240 -12.34 -1.45 -1.68
CA VAL A 240 -10.90 -1.47 -1.90
C VAL A 240 -10.27 -2.78 -1.44
N ALA A 241 -9.24 -3.24 -2.14
CA ALA A 241 -8.44 -4.40 -1.80
C ALA A 241 -7.00 -4.19 -2.28
N ASP A 242 -6.00 -4.48 -1.44
CA ASP A 242 -4.56 -4.32 -1.76
C ASP A 242 -4.16 -2.97 -2.38
N GLY A 243 -4.85 -1.90 -1.96
CA GLY A 243 -4.65 -0.54 -2.48
C GLY A 243 -5.30 -0.25 -3.84
N GLY A 244 -6.03 -1.21 -4.43
CA GLY A 244 -6.88 -1.03 -5.60
C GLY A 244 -8.32 -0.62 -5.24
N LEU A 245 -8.98 0.13 -6.12
CA LEU A 245 -10.40 0.51 -6.02
C LEU A 245 -11.19 -0.30 -7.05
N PHE A 246 -12.12 -1.12 -6.59
CA PHE A 246 -12.87 -2.06 -7.44
C PHE A 246 -14.27 -1.54 -7.75
N TYR A 247 -14.97 -1.04 -6.73
CA TYR A 247 -16.33 -0.51 -6.85
C TYR A 247 -16.44 0.84 -6.15
N GLN A 248 -17.30 1.72 -6.66
CA GLN A 248 -17.58 3.03 -6.09
C GLN A 248 -19.02 3.43 -6.35
N SER A 249 -19.64 4.07 -5.35
CA SER A 249 -20.94 4.71 -5.52
C SER A 249 -20.79 6.12 -6.09
N ASP A 250 -21.86 6.63 -6.69
CA ASP A 250 -21.96 8.09 -6.86
C ASP A 250 -21.88 8.77 -5.47
N ALA A 251 -21.37 10.00 -5.44
CA ALA A 251 -21.41 10.83 -4.24
C ALA A 251 -22.84 11.33 -4.05
N VAL A 252 -23.44 11.02 -2.91
CA VAL A 252 -24.82 11.41 -2.58
C VAL A 252 -24.77 12.62 -1.65
N THR A 253 -25.27 13.77 -2.12
CA THR A 253 -25.45 14.94 -1.24
C THR A 253 -26.50 14.68 -0.19
N LEU A 254 -26.12 14.85 1.07
CA LEU A 254 -27.00 14.67 2.21
C LEU A 254 -28.02 15.80 2.29
N LYS A 255 -29.29 15.44 2.50
CA LYS A 255 -30.35 16.40 2.81
C LYS A 255 -30.81 16.15 4.24
N GLY A 256 -30.48 17.07 5.13
CA GLY A 256 -30.91 17.01 6.53
C GLY A 256 -32.43 17.13 6.65
N ASN A 257 -32.99 16.49 7.68
CA ASN A 257 -34.34 16.71 8.16
C ASN A 257 -34.31 16.99 9.68
N LYS A 258 -35.46 17.32 10.28
CA LYS A 258 -35.56 17.62 11.73
C LYS A 258 -35.18 16.45 12.66
N GLN A 259 -35.00 15.26 12.10
CA GLN A 259 -34.68 14.00 12.75
C GLN A 259 -33.37 13.39 12.20
N GLY A 260 -32.45 14.20 11.64
CA GLY A 260 -31.17 13.73 11.12
C GLY A 260 -31.16 13.49 9.61
N PHE A 261 -30.44 12.45 9.18
CA PHE A 261 -30.34 12.06 7.77
C PHE A 261 -31.25 10.86 7.51
N ALA A 262 -31.95 10.87 6.37
CA ALA A 262 -32.72 9.70 5.93
C ALA A 262 -31.77 8.54 5.58
N ASP A 263 -32.26 7.31 5.69
CA ASP A 263 -31.52 6.13 5.24
C ASP A 263 -31.13 6.25 3.76
N ILE A 264 -29.88 5.89 3.46
CA ILE A 264 -29.27 6.11 2.15
C ILE A 264 -28.96 4.78 1.49
N ILE A 265 -29.28 4.66 0.21
CA ILE A 265 -28.80 3.55 -0.61
C ILE A 265 -27.63 4.06 -1.44
N LEU A 266 -26.51 3.35 -1.40
CA LEU A 266 -25.30 3.63 -2.15
C LEU A 266 -25.07 2.47 -3.15
N PRO A 267 -25.66 2.52 -4.35
CA PRO A 267 -25.39 1.54 -5.38
C PRO A 267 -23.92 1.64 -5.78
N LEU A 268 -23.19 0.55 -5.64
CA LEU A 268 -21.81 0.43 -6.02
C LEU A 268 -21.73 0.02 -7.48
N ASN A 269 -21.11 0.87 -8.28
CA ASN A 269 -20.79 0.56 -9.65
C ASN A 269 -19.36 0.08 -9.74
N GLU A 270 -19.10 -0.88 -10.62
CA GLU A 270 -17.74 -1.23 -10.99
C GLU A 270 -17.03 0.03 -11.50
N VAL A 271 -15.88 0.35 -10.92
CA VAL A 271 -15.01 1.42 -11.42
C VAL A 271 -14.17 0.91 -12.59
N MET A 272 -14.17 -0.42 -12.80
CA MET A 272 -13.48 -1.17 -13.86
C MET A 272 -13.91 -0.71 -15.25
N THR A 273 -13.31 0.38 -15.76
CA THR A 273 -13.59 0.90 -17.11
C THR A 273 -12.36 1.11 -17.99
N ASP A 274 -11.14 0.95 -17.47
CA ASP A 274 -9.89 1.13 -18.23
C ASP A 274 -8.96 -0.09 -18.19
N SER A 275 -9.41 -1.27 -17.73
CA SER A 275 -8.53 -2.44 -17.68
C SER A 275 -8.23 -2.89 -19.11
N GLU A 276 -6.96 -2.84 -19.47
CA GLU A 276 -6.47 -3.25 -20.78
C GLU A 276 -5.85 -4.63 -20.66
N THR A 277 -6.10 -5.49 -21.64
CA THR A 277 -5.36 -6.75 -21.78
C THR A 277 -4.10 -6.48 -22.61
N LEU A 278 -2.95 -6.53 -21.95
CA LEU A 278 -1.65 -6.27 -22.52
C LEU A 278 -0.85 -7.56 -22.61
N ARG A 279 -0.08 -7.70 -23.69
CA ARG A 279 0.86 -8.82 -23.85
C ARG A 279 2.28 -8.28 -23.84
N GLY A 280 3.13 -8.85 -22.99
CA GLY A 280 4.47 -8.32 -22.77
C GLY A 280 5.37 -9.31 -22.06
N ALA A 281 6.66 -9.01 -22.05
CA ALA A 281 7.67 -9.80 -21.36
C ALA A 281 8.00 -9.19 -20.00
N ILE A 282 8.10 -10.05 -19.00
CA ILE A 282 8.45 -9.71 -17.62
C ILE A 282 9.97 -9.86 -17.45
N THR A 283 10.58 -8.91 -16.75
CA THR A 283 11.96 -9.00 -16.27
C THR A 283 12.06 -8.47 -14.84
N ARG A 284 12.96 -9.05 -14.04
CA ARG A 284 13.09 -8.71 -12.61
C ARG A 284 14.05 -7.54 -12.42
N GLY A 285 13.65 -6.59 -11.59
CA GLY A 285 14.54 -5.50 -11.18
C GLY A 285 15.70 -5.98 -10.29
N LYS A 286 16.65 -5.08 -9.99
CA LYS A 286 17.61 -5.23 -8.90
C LYS A 286 16.88 -5.00 -7.57
N PRO A 287 16.90 -5.94 -6.61
CA PRO A 287 16.32 -5.74 -5.29
C PRO A 287 16.80 -4.41 -4.67
N GLY A 288 15.86 -3.57 -4.25
CA GLY A 288 16.14 -2.28 -3.62
C GLY A 288 16.61 -1.14 -4.55
N GLN A 289 16.82 -1.39 -5.86
CA GLN A 289 17.27 -0.36 -6.80
C GLN A 289 16.45 -0.27 -8.09
N HIS A 290 16.14 -1.38 -8.76
CA HIS A 290 15.31 -1.37 -9.96
C HIS A 290 13.99 -2.07 -9.67
N ARG A 291 12.92 -1.54 -10.25
CA ARG A 291 11.55 -2.03 -10.10
C ARG A 291 11.32 -3.12 -11.16
N ASP A 292 10.48 -4.12 -10.86
CA ASP A 292 10.12 -5.16 -11.83
C ASP A 292 9.38 -4.55 -13.03
N ILE A 293 9.72 -5.01 -14.23
CA ILE A 293 9.33 -4.37 -15.49
C ILE A 293 8.53 -5.34 -16.35
N PHE A 294 7.43 -4.83 -16.91
CA PHE A 294 6.65 -5.43 -17.99
C PHE A 294 6.89 -4.64 -19.28
N THR A 295 7.54 -5.25 -20.27
CA THR A 295 7.82 -4.63 -21.56
C THR A 295 6.83 -5.13 -22.59
N LEU A 296 6.08 -4.24 -23.24
CA LEU A 296 5.08 -4.63 -24.24
C LEU A 296 5.73 -5.34 -25.43
N CYS A 297 5.10 -6.41 -25.91
CA CYS A 297 5.59 -7.13 -27.06
C CYS A 297 5.62 -6.22 -28.29
N ASN A 298 6.71 -6.25 -29.06
CA ASN A 298 6.91 -5.48 -30.28
C ASN A 298 6.92 -3.95 -30.05
N SER A 299 7.30 -3.54 -28.84
CA SER A 299 7.40 -2.15 -28.41
C SER A 299 8.58 -1.98 -27.46
N ASP A 300 9.06 -0.74 -27.31
CA ASP A 300 10.02 -0.34 -26.28
C ASP A 300 9.33 0.18 -25.01
N GLN A 301 7.99 0.15 -24.96
CA GLN A 301 7.21 0.61 -23.84
C GLN A 301 7.38 -0.31 -22.62
N GLN A 302 7.99 0.24 -21.58
CA GLN A 302 8.20 -0.41 -20.28
C GLN A 302 7.20 0.11 -19.25
N LEU A 303 6.57 -0.82 -18.52
CA LEU A 303 5.60 -0.56 -17.46
C LEU A 303 6.11 -1.17 -16.17
N LEU A 304 6.00 -0.42 -15.07
CA LEU A 304 6.26 -0.98 -13.75
C LEU A 304 5.19 -1.98 -13.36
N ILE A 305 5.59 -3.15 -12.84
CA ILE A 305 4.64 -4.14 -12.35
C ILE A 305 4.20 -3.75 -10.94
N ARG A 306 2.90 -3.54 -10.72
CA ARG A 306 2.28 -3.12 -9.46
C ARG A 306 0.92 -3.78 -9.29
N GLY A 307 0.28 -3.56 -8.14
CA GLY A 307 -1.09 -4.02 -7.90
C GLY A 307 -1.19 -5.36 -7.16
N PRO A 308 -2.42 -5.80 -6.85
CA PRO A 308 -2.71 -6.95 -5.98
C PRO A 308 -2.01 -8.24 -6.46
N GLN A 309 -2.14 -8.55 -7.75
CA GLN A 309 -1.66 -9.81 -8.33
C GLN A 309 -0.20 -9.74 -8.78
N SER A 310 0.52 -8.65 -8.48
CA SER A 310 1.93 -8.52 -8.85
C SER A 310 2.83 -9.55 -8.16
N GLY A 311 2.57 -9.88 -6.90
CA GLY A 311 3.33 -10.89 -6.16
C GLY A 311 3.19 -12.29 -6.76
N ASP A 312 1.97 -12.67 -7.11
CA ASP A 312 1.66 -13.97 -7.74
C ASP A 312 2.26 -14.05 -9.15
N LEU A 313 2.14 -12.98 -9.94
CA LEU A 313 2.76 -12.87 -11.27
C LEU A 313 4.27 -13.08 -11.20
N LEU A 314 4.94 -12.40 -10.27
CA LEU A 314 6.40 -12.46 -10.13
C LEU A 314 6.85 -13.81 -9.59
N SER A 315 6.07 -14.44 -8.71
CA SER A 315 6.34 -15.79 -8.21
C SER A 315 6.17 -16.83 -9.32
N ALA A 316 5.14 -16.70 -10.15
CA ALA A 316 4.94 -17.55 -11.31
C ALA A 316 6.06 -17.36 -12.36
N TYR A 317 6.53 -16.12 -12.56
CA TYR A 317 7.70 -15.82 -13.37
C TYR A 317 8.95 -16.50 -12.82
N ASP A 318 9.26 -16.34 -11.52
CA ASP A 318 10.46 -16.89 -10.88
C ASP A 318 10.49 -18.43 -10.97
N ASN A 319 9.33 -19.09 -10.95
CA ASN A 319 9.22 -20.54 -11.15
C ASN A 319 9.37 -20.99 -12.61
N ALA A 320 9.16 -20.09 -13.57
CA ALA A 320 9.15 -20.39 -15.00
C ALA A 320 10.49 -20.08 -15.69
N ILE A 321 11.38 -19.30 -15.07
CA ILE A 321 12.70 -19.00 -15.61
C ILE A 321 13.65 -20.20 -15.48
N ARG A 322 14.54 -20.34 -16.46
CA ARG A 322 15.59 -21.37 -16.51
C ARG A 322 16.99 -20.83 -16.22
N TYR A 323 17.16 -19.53 -16.32
CA TYR A 323 18.39 -18.83 -16.00
C TYR A 323 18.05 -17.39 -15.58
N PRO A 324 18.97 -16.68 -14.89
CA PRO A 324 18.68 -15.36 -14.36
C PRO A 324 18.22 -14.38 -15.44
N GLN A 325 17.17 -13.62 -15.15
CA GLN A 325 16.62 -12.57 -16.01
C GLN A 325 16.10 -13.06 -17.37
N GLN A 326 15.80 -14.35 -17.52
CA GLN A 326 15.07 -14.87 -18.68
C GLN A 326 13.73 -14.13 -18.84
N PRO A 327 13.50 -13.41 -19.94
CA PRO A 327 12.19 -12.83 -20.19
C PRO A 327 11.14 -13.94 -20.32
N ARG A 328 10.00 -13.74 -19.66
CA ARG A 328 8.83 -14.60 -19.81
C ARG A 328 7.67 -13.76 -20.30
N VAL A 329 6.99 -14.21 -21.36
CA VAL A 329 5.82 -13.53 -21.88
C VAL A 329 4.62 -13.85 -20.99
N ALA A 330 3.84 -12.83 -20.69
CA ALA A 330 2.54 -12.95 -20.07
C ALA A 330 1.51 -12.10 -20.81
N ILE A 331 0.27 -12.60 -20.81
CA ILE A 331 -0.91 -11.81 -21.04
C ILE A 331 -1.36 -11.32 -19.67
N VAL A 332 -1.45 -10.01 -19.51
CA VAL A 332 -1.82 -9.36 -18.24
C VAL A 332 -3.01 -8.48 -18.48
N SER A 333 -4.07 -8.67 -17.71
CA SER A 333 -5.18 -7.72 -17.64
C SER A 333 -4.96 -6.81 -16.45
N GLY A 334 -5.10 -5.50 -16.66
CA GLY A 334 -4.88 -4.52 -15.61
C GLY A 334 -4.94 -3.08 -16.09
N LEU A 335 -4.78 -2.17 -15.13
CA LEU A 335 -4.84 -0.72 -15.39
C LEU A 335 -3.46 -0.13 -15.64
N VAL A 336 -3.32 0.67 -16.70
CA VAL A 336 -2.11 1.49 -16.91
C VAL A 336 -2.30 2.86 -16.25
N ARG A 337 -1.47 3.17 -15.24
CA ARG A 337 -1.55 4.42 -14.47
C ARG A 337 -0.19 5.08 -14.32
N LYS A 338 -0.18 6.41 -14.19
CA LYS A 338 1.04 7.14 -13.78
C LYS A 338 1.20 7.03 -12.26
N VAL A 339 2.39 6.64 -11.82
CA VAL A 339 2.77 6.51 -10.41
C VAL A 339 3.98 7.40 -10.10
N PRO A 340 4.21 7.77 -8.83
CA PRO A 340 5.43 8.48 -8.45
C PRO A 340 6.70 7.71 -8.85
N GLY A 341 7.60 8.40 -9.54
CA GLY A 341 8.88 7.86 -10.01
C GLY A 341 9.98 7.89 -8.93
N GLN A 342 11.17 7.42 -9.29
CA GLN A 342 12.34 7.37 -8.38
C GLN A 342 12.87 8.77 -8.02
N GLN A 343 12.76 9.75 -8.93
CA GLN A 343 13.19 11.11 -8.67
C GLN A 343 12.02 11.94 -8.11
N ALA A 344 12.31 12.84 -7.17
CA ALA A 344 11.30 13.76 -6.65
C ALA A 344 10.62 14.51 -7.81
N ASN A 345 9.28 14.57 -7.79
CA ASN A 345 8.45 15.15 -8.84
C ASN A 345 8.52 14.46 -10.22
N SER A 346 9.07 13.25 -10.32
CA SER A 346 8.97 12.43 -11.52
C SER A 346 7.75 11.49 -11.45
N THR A 347 7.21 11.13 -12.61
CA THR A 347 6.17 10.11 -12.74
C THR A 347 6.62 9.01 -13.69
N GLU A 348 6.36 7.76 -13.33
CA GLU A 348 6.59 6.57 -14.15
C GLU A 348 5.24 5.95 -14.50
N THR A 349 5.18 5.10 -15.53
CA THR A 349 3.96 4.38 -15.89
C THR A 349 3.99 2.98 -15.27
N ALA A 350 2.91 2.59 -14.60
CA ALA A 350 2.75 1.28 -13.98
C ALA A 350 1.54 0.54 -14.56
N LEU A 351 1.68 -0.78 -14.67
CA LEU A 351 0.60 -1.72 -14.89
C LEU A 351 0.17 -2.28 -13.53
N ILE A 352 -1.07 -1.96 -13.13
CA ILE A 352 -1.72 -2.51 -11.95
C ILE A 352 -2.30 -3.87 -12.35
N VAL A 353 -1.61 -4.94 -11.98
CA VAL A 353 -1.94 -6.32 -12.36
C VAL A 353 -3.19 -6.79 -11.62
N GLU A 354 -4.20 -7.18 -12.39
CA GLU A 354 -5.47 -7.72 -11.89
C GLU A 354 -5.61 -9.21 -12.17
N SER A 355 -5.13 -9.68 -13.33
CA SER A 355 -5.01 -11.10 -13.65
C SER A 355 -3.92 -11.32 -14.69
N PHE A 356 -3.42 -12.55 -14.79
CA PHE A 356 -2.36 -12.88 -15.73
C PHE A 356 -2.41 -14.33 -16.19
N GLU A 357 -1.81 -14.57 -17.35
CA GLU A 357 -1.51 -15.89 -17.88
C GLU A 357 -0.07 -15.87 -18.42
N LEU A 358 0.78 -16.76 -17.90
CA LEU A 358 2.15 -16.92 -18.40
C LEU A 358 2.16 -17.82 -19.62
N GLU A 359 2.81 -17.36 -20.68
CA GLU A 359 3.01 -18.15 -21.88
C GLU A 359 4.26 -19.03 -21.75
N THR A 360 4.25 -20.15 -22.47
CA THR A 360 5.37 -21.10 -22.49
C THR A 360 6.54 -20.62 -23.36
N GLY A 361 6.25 -19.85 -24.41
CA GLY A 361 7.22 -19.33 -25.38
C GLY A 361 7.27 -17.80 -25.46
N MET A 362 8.01 -17.28 -26.45
CA MET A 362 8.11 -15.83 -26.75
C MET A 362 7.66 -15.51 -28.19
N ASP A 363 6.83 -16.37 -28.79
CA ASP A 363 6.44 -16.23 -30.20
C ASP A 363 5.79 -14.87 -30.46
N ASN A 364 6.21 -14.19 -31.53
CA ASN A 364 5.75 -12.85 -31.91
C ASN A 364 5.83 -11.80 -30.79
N CYS A 365 6.78 -11.95 -29.86
CA CYS A 365 7.09 -10.97 -28.83
C CYS A 365 8.54 -10.50 -28.96
N GLN A 366 8.77 -9.52 -29.84
CA GLN A 366 10.11 -8.96 -30.01
C GLN A 366 10.35 -7.85 -29.00
N LEU A 367 11.47 -7.93 -28.28
CA LEU A 367 11.95 -6.90 -27.37
C LEU A 367 13.10 -6.11 -28.03
N PRO A 368 13.32 -4.84 -27.66
CA PRO A 368 14.53 -4.12 -28.04
C PRO A 368 15.75 -4.83 -27.43
N THR A 369 16.63 -5.37 -28.27
CA THR A 369 17.79 -6.16 -27.84
C THR A 369 19.09 -5.41 -28.12
N ALA A 370 19.99 -5.39 -27.13
CA ALA A 370 21.32 -4.81 -27.26
C ALA A 370 22.23 -5.69 -28.13
N GLU A 371 23.21 -5.07 -28.79
CA GLU A 371 24.23 -5.81 -29.53
C GLU A 371 25.34 -6.32 -28.58
N LEU A 372 25.94 -7.47 -28.87
CA LEU A 372 27.07 -7.98 -28.08
C LEU A 372 28.27 -7.02 -28.13
N ILE A 373 28.58 -6.55 -29.34
CA ILE A 373 29.78 -5.78 -29.68
C ILE A 373 29.56 -4.31 -29.34
N ASN A 374 30.60 -3.64 -28.85
CA ASN A 374 30.62 -2.24 -28.42
C ASN A 374 29.64 -1.90 -27.30
N THR A 375 29.09 -2.92 -26.61
CA THR A 375 28.24 -2.77 -25.44
C THR A 375 29.03 -3.05 -24.16
N ARG A 376 28.80 -2.22 -23.15
CA ARG A 376 29.38 -2.44 -21.82
C ARG A 376 28.43 -3.27 -20.97
N TRP A 377 28.86 -4.48 -20.62
CA TRP A 377 28.11 -5.46 -19.85
C TRP A 377 28.57 -5.43 -18.39
N GLN A 378 27.66 -5.17 -17.45
CA GLN A 378 27.92 -5.17 -16.01
C GLN A 378 27.37 -6.44 -15.36
N LEU A 379 28.21 -7.15 -14.60
CA LEU A 379 27.86 -8.42 -13.97
C LEU A 379 26.71 -8.24 -12.97
N THR A 380 25.77 -9.18 -12.98
CA THR A 380 24.63 -9.24 -12.05
C THR A 380 24.51 -10.58 -11.31
N HIS A 381 24.85 -11.70 -11.98
CA HIS A 381 24.78 -13.04 -11.41
C HIS A 381 26.02 -13.87 -11.80
N LEU A 382 26.47 -14.76 -10.93
CA LEU A 382 27.38 -15.87 -11.25
C LEU A 382 26.64 -17.16 -10.97
N GLY A 383 26.49 -18.02 -11.97
CA GLY A 383 25.50 -19.09 -11.90
C GLY A 383 24.09 -18.51 -11.74
N GLU A 384 23.33 -19.12 -10.84
CA GLU A 384 22.02 -18.62 -10.40
C GLU A 384 22.14 -17.55 -9.30
N ASP A 385 23.30 -17.44 -8.66
CA ASP A 385 23.51 -16.57 -7.51
C ASP A 385 23.67 -15.10 -7.93
N ARG A 386 22.81 -14.25 -7.38
CA ARG A 386 22.94 -12.79 -7.55
C ARG A 386 24.15 -12.28 -6.77
N ILE A 387 24.95 -11.45 -7.43
CA ILE A 387 26.13 -10.85 -6.80
C ILE A 387 25.74 -9.51 -6.16
N ILE A 388 26.06 -9.36 -4.87
CA ILE A 388 25.94 -8.10 -4.14
C ILE A 388 27.34 -7.67 -3.71
N LEU A 389 27.81 -6.56 -4.28
CA LEU A 389 29.10 -5.97 -3.93
C LEU A 389 28.86 -4.75 -3.04
N GLY A 390 29.63 -4.64 -1.95
CA GLY A 390 29.57 -3.47 -1.06
C GLY A 390 30.05 -2.18 -1.75
N ASN A 391 29.71 -1.02 -1.18
CA ASN A 391 29.86 0.30 -1.78
C ASN A 391 31.29 0.69 -2.25
N SER A 392 32.33 -0.01 -1.81
CA SER A 392 33.74 0.27 -2.15
C SER A 392 34.29 -0.59 -3.30
N ALA A 393 33.50 -1.50 -3.86
CA ALA A 393 33.92 -2.42 -4.92
C ALA A 393 33.31 -2.02 -6.28
N HIS A 394 34.12 -2.06 -7.34
CA HIS A 394 33.63 -1.84 -8.70
C HIS A 394 32.93 -3.12 -9.19
N VAL A 395 31.71 -2.99 -9.71
CA VAL A 395 31.02 -4.15 -10.28
C VAL A 395 31.80 -4.66 -11.49
N PRO A 396 32.05 -5.99 -11.62
CA PRO A 396 32.74 -6.53 -12.77
C PRO A 396 32.07 -6.16 -14.09
N THR A 397 32.87 -5.90 -15.12
CA THR A 397 32.38 -5.49 -16.43
C THR A 397 33.12 -6.18 -17.56
N LEU A 398 32.44 -6.33 -18.70
CA LEU A 398 32.98 -6.81 -19.98
C LEU A 398 32.59 -5.87 -21.12
N THR A 399 33.43 -5.81 -22.14
CA THR A 399 33.17 -5.11 -23.40
C THR A 399 33.87 -5.87 -24.51
N PHE A 400 33.10 -6.26 -25.52
CA PHE A 400 33.57 -6.92 -26.74
C PHE A 400 33.72 -5.87 -27.84
N ASN A 401 34.81 -5.87 -28.58
CA ASN A 401 35.00 -4.97 -29.72
C ASN A 401 34.86 -5.73 -31.05
N ALA A 402 34.71 -4.99 -32.16
CA ALA A 402 34.56 -5.58 -33.49
C ALA A 402 35.84 -6.30 -33.99
N GLU A 403 36.99 -6.02 -33.37
CA GLU A 403 38.28 -6.63 -33.73
C GLU A 403 38.53 -8.00 -33.09
N GLY A 404 37.55 -8.57 -32.37
CA GLY A 404 37.67 -9.90 -31.75
C GLY A 404 38.43 -9.90 -30.41
N ASN A 405 38.46 -8.76 -29.72
CA ASN A 405 39.02 -8.62 -28.38
C ASN A 405 37.95 -8.39 -27.33
N VAL A 406 38.17 -8.98 -26.15
CA VAL A 406 37.39 -8.70 -24.95
C VAL A 406 38.24 -7.90 -23.97
N LYS A 407 37.64 -6.89 -23.34
CA LYS A 407 38.24 -6.14 -22.23
C LYS A 407 37.26 -6.09 -21.07
N GLY A 408 37.78 -6.06 -19.86
CA GLY A 408 36.94 -6.05 -18.68
C GLY A 408 37.67 -5.76 -17.39
N HIS A 409 36.91 -5.81 -16.31
CA HIS A 409 37.40 -5.66 -14.95
C HIS A 409 36.68 -6.65 -14.04
N GLY A 410 37.42 -7.33 -13.17
CA GLY A 410 36.91 -8.32 -12.21
C GLY A 410 36.58 -7.75 -10.83
N SER A 411 36.39 -6.42 -10.73
CA SER A 411 36.36 -5.57 -9.52
C SER A 411 37.70 -4.96 -9.13
N CYS A 412 38.79 -5.73 -9.11
CA CYS A 412 40.11 -5.24 -8.71
C CYS A 412 41.17 -5.39 -9.80
N ASN A 413 41.12 -6.51 -10.52
CA ASN A 413 42.01 -6.86 -11.59
C ASN A 413 41.37 -6.62 -12.95
N SER A 414 42.15 -6.07 -13.89
CA SER A 414 41.71 -5.93 -15.28
C SER A 414 41.85 -7.25 -16.02
N LEU A 415 40.93 -7.48 -16.96
CA LEU A 415 40.90 -8.62 -17.87
C LEU A 415 41.06 -8.12 -19.31
N SER A 416 41.85 -8.82 -20.10
CA SER A 416 41.93 -8.62 -21.55
C SER A 416 42.18 -9.94 -22.26
N GLY A 417 41.61 -10.16 -23.42
CA GLY A 417 41.91 -11.33 -24.25
C GLY A 417 41.23 -11.26 -25.61
N ASN A 418 41.13 -12.41 -26.27
CA ASN A 418 40.52 -12.55 -27.57
C ASN A 418 39.22 -13.35 -27.47
N TYR A 419 38.34 -13.22 -28.45
CA TYR A 419 37.17 -14.07 -28.59
C TYR A 419 36.93 -14.42 -30.06
N LEU A 420 36.37 -15.60 -30.29
CA LEU A 420 35.83 -16.02 -31.57
C LEU A 420 34.31 -16.06 -31.47
N LEU A 421 33.64 -15.50 -32.46
CA LEU A 421 32.19 -15.46 -32.57
C LEU A 421 31.76 -16.20 -33.84
N ASP A 422 30.92 -17.22 -33.69
CA ASP A 422 30.27 -17.92 -34.79
C ASP A 422 28.78 -18.05 -34.47
N ASP A 423 27.96 -17.17 -35.07
CA ASP A 423 26.54 -17.02 -34.73
C ASP A 423 26.33 -16.75 -33.22
N HIS A 424 25.85 -17.73 -32.45
CA HIS A 424 25.66 -17.63 -30.99
C HIS A 424 26.76 -18.29 -30.16
N GLN A 425 27.74 -18.92 -30.81
CA GLN A 425 28.90 -19.53 -30.16
C GLN A 425 29.95 -18.46 -29.84
N LEU A 426 30.42 -18.46 -28.60
CA LEU A 426 31.38 -17.48 -28.08
C LEU A 426 32.50 -18.20 -27.32
N ALA A 427 33.63 -18.37 -28.00
CA ALA A 427 34.82 -18.96 -27.40
C ALA A 427 35.82 -17.87 -27.01
N LEU A 428 36.12 -17.73 -25.72
CA LEU A 428 37.12 -16.79 -25.23
C LEU A 428 38.51 -17.45 -25.13
N SER A 429 39.54 -16.80 -25.66
CA SER A 429 40.92 -17.30 -25.68
C SER A 429 41.92 -16.27 -25.18
N ASP A 430 43.10 -16.74 -24.77
CA ASP A 430 44.25 -15.91 -24.38
C ASP A 430 43.92 -14.84 -23.30
N LEU A 431 43.04 -15.19 -22.36
CA LEU A 431 42.66 -14.30 -21.27
C LEU A 431 43.87 -14.01 -20.35
N ALA A 432 44.25 -12.74 -20.29
CA ALA A 432 45.28 -12.21 -19.40
C ALA A 432 44.66 -11.33 -18.32
N THR A 433 45.11 -11.50 -17.08
CA THR A 433 44.66 -10.72 -15.92
C THR A 433 45.82 -10.08 -15.18
N THR A 434 45.56 -8.93 -14.53
CA THR A 434 46.49 -8.40 -13.53
C THR A 434 46.38 -9.18 -12.22
N ARG A 435 47.35 -9.02 -11.31
CA ARG A 435 47.34 -9.66 -9.98
C ARG A 435 47.57 -8.65 -8.86
N LYS A 436 46.48 -8.03 -8.41
CA LYS A 436 46.38 -7.20 -7.20
C LYS A 436 45.63 -7.97 -6.12
N ALA A 437 46.04 -7.83 -4.87
CA ALA A 437 45.36 -8.42 -3.73
C ALA A 437 44.20 -7.51 -3.27
N CYS A 438 42.98 -8.03 -3.28
CA CYS A 438 41.77 -7.28 -2.91
C CYS A 438 40.80 -8.16 -2.10
N SER A 439 39.94 -7.53 -1.31
CA SER A 439 38.89 -8.23 -0.54
C SER A 439 37.85 -8.94 -1.43
N THR A 440 37.73 -8.56 -2.70
CA THR A 440 36.78 -9.15 -3.67
C THR A 440 37.35 -10.33 -4.48
N SER A 441 38.52 -10.87 -4.10
CA SER A 441 39.23 -11.88 -4.90
C SER A 441 38.38 -13.14 -5.16
N VAL A 442 37.52 -13.55 -4.21
CA VAL A 442 36.67 -14.74 -4.38
C VAL A 442 35.65 -14.57 -5.51
N ILE A 443 34.96 -13.45 -5.56
CA ILE A 443 33.97 -13.15 -6.62
C ILE A 443 34.68 -12.99 -7.96
N GLU A 444 35.86 -12.36 -7.95
CA GLU A 444 36.69 -12.16 -9.13
C GLU A 444 37.16 -13.50 -9.73
N ASP A 445 37.63 -14.44 -8.91
CA ASP A 445 38.07 -15.76 -9.35
C ASP A 445 36.91 -16.57 -9.94
N LEU A 446 35.73 -16.53 -9.31
CA LEU A 446 34.52 -17.16 -9.83
C LEU A 446 34.10 -16.55 -11.18
N PHE A 447 34.15 -15.23 -11.29
CA PHE A 447 33.87 -14.50 -12.51
C PHE A 447 34.80 -14.89 -13.66
N PHE A 448 36.12 -14.91 -13.43
CA PHE A 448 37.08 -15.33 -14.45
C PHE A 448 36.92 -16.79 -14.85
N LYS A 449 36.58 -17.67 -13.89
CA LYS A 449 36.28 -19.08 -14.17
C LYS A 449 35.04 -19.21 -15.05
N ALA A 450 33.96 -18.46 -14.76
CA ALA A 450 32.73 -18.46 -15.53
C ALA A 450 32.96 -18.01 -16.98
N ILE A 451 33.67 -16.90 -17.19
CA ILE A 451 33.97 -16.41 -18.54
C ILE A 451 34.81 -17.42 -19.32
N LYS A 452 35.80 -18.03 -18.68
CA LYS A 452 36.67 -19.01 -19.35
C LYS A 452 35.93 -20.30 -19.75
N ALA A 453 34.89 -20.66 -19.02
CA ALA A 453 34.08 -21.85 -19.27
C ALA A 453 32.91 -21.59 -20.25
N SER A 454 32.76 -20.35 -20.73
CA SER A 454 31.67 -19.99 -21.65
C SER A 454 31.87 -20.64 -23.02
N ASP A 455 30.81 -21.25 -23.52
CA ASP A 455 30.71 -21.89 -24.83
C ASP A 455 29.89 -21.03 -25.79
N HIS A 456 28.72 -20.60 -25.33
CA HIS A 456 27.80 -19.77 -26.10
C HIS A 456 27.14 -18.71 -25.21
N PHE A 457 26.41 -17.80 -25.85
CA PHE A 457 25.76 -16.71 -25.16
C PHE A 457 24.34 -16.47 -25.67
N ARG A 458 23.57 -15.75 -24.87
CA ARG A 458 22.25 -15.27 -25.25
C ARG A 458 22.07 -13.83 -24.82
N ILE A 459 21.49 -13.02 -25.69
CA ILE A 459 21.08 -11.66 -25.35
C ILE A 459 19.56 -11.59 -25.42
N ASP A 460 18.98 -11.20 -24.29
CA ASP A 460 17.55 -11.07 -24.08
C ASP A 460 17.27 -9.63 -23.65
N GLY A 461 16.93 -8.78 -24.60
CA GLY A 461 16.76 -7.35 -24.36
C GLY A 461 18.08 -6.69 -23.93
N GLU A 462 18.13 -6.24 -22.70
CA GLU A 462 19.30 -5.58 -22.08
C GLU A 462 20.19 -6.54 -21.27
N TRP A 463 19.89 -7.83 -21.32
CA TRP A 463 20.55 -8.86 -20.52
C TRP A 463 21.38 -9.79 -21.39
N LEU A 464 22.64 -10.01 -21.00
CA LEU A 464 23.54 -11.00 -21.60
C LEU A 464 23.73 -12.14 -20.61
N THR A 465 23.53 -13.38 -21.04
CA THR A 465 23.82 -14.58 -20.26
C THR A 465 24.82 -15.44 -21.00
N LEU A 466 25.88 -15.86 -20.32
CA LEU A 466 26.89 -16.79 -20.80
C LEU A 466 26.56 -18.19 -20.29
N PHE A 467 26.70 -19.19 -21.15
CA PHE A 467 26.37 -20.59 -20.86
C PHE A 467 27.57 -21.50 -21.12
N ASP A 468 27.59 -22.65 -20.47
CA ASP A 468 28.52 -23.73 -20.79
C ASP A 468 27.97 -24.65 -21.90
N GLU A 469 28.73 -25.68 -22.27
CA GLU A 469 28.33 -26.67 -23.29
C GLU A 469 27.05 -27.47 -22.93
N LYS A 470 26.56 -27.39 -21.68
CA LYS A 470 25.37 -28.11 -21.18
C LYS A 470 24.15 -27.20 -20.99
N ASP A 471 24.22 -25.96 -21.47
CA ASP A 471 23.20 -24.93 -21.27
C ASP A 471 23.03 -24.48 -19.80
N GLU A 472 24.04 -24.70 -18.93
CA GLU A 472 24.02 -24.17 -17.57
C GLU A 472 24.47 -22.69 -17.56
N PRO A 473 23.73 -21.78 -16.90
CA PRO A 473 24.12 -20.37 -16.87
C PRO A 473 25.38 -20.20 -16.02
N LEU A 474 26.40 -19.53 -16.57
CA LEU A 474 27.68 -19.28 -15.91
C LEU A 474 27.76 -17.87 -15.33
N ALA A 475 27.31 -16.87 -16.09
CA ALA A 475 27.32 -15.47 -15.67
C ALA A 475 26.25 -14.68 -16.43
N SER A 476 25.56 -13.78 -15.73
CA SER A 476 24.55 -12.89 -16.32
C SER A 476 24.90 -11.43 -16.11
N PHE A 477 24.64 -10.59 -17.11
CA PHE A 477 25.05 -9.19 -17.18
C PHE A 477 23.89 -8.30 -17.63
N GLN A 478 23.92 -7.04 -17.23
CA GLN A 478 23.04 -5.99 -17.71
C GLN A 478 23.84 -4.98 -18.55
N THR A 479 23.25 -4.46 -19.61
CA THR A 479 23.82 -3.33 -20.35
C THR A 479 23.98 -2.10 -19.44
N VAL A 480 25.03 -1.32 -19.69
CA VAL A 480 25.24 0.00 -19.10
C VAL A 480 25.59 0.96 -20.23
N TYR A 481 24.65 1.84 -20.58
CA TYR A 481 24.91 2.89 -21.56
C TYR A 481 25.85 3.94 -20.96
N LEU A 482 26.92 4.26 -21.69
CA LEU A 482 27.97 5.21 -21.32
C LEU A 482 27.56 6.67 -21.55
#